data_AF-A0A940FGX9-F1
#
_entry.id   AF-A0A940FGX9-F1
#
_cell.length_a   1.000
_cell.length_b   1.000
_cell.length_c   1.000
_cell.angle_alpha   90.00
_cell.angle_beta   90.00
_cell.angle_gamma   90.00
#
_symmetry.space_group_name_H-M   'P 1'
#
loop_
_entity.id
_entity.type
_entity.pdbx_description
1 polymer ?
#
loop_
_entity_poly.entity_id
_entity_poly.type
_entity_poly.pdbx_seq_one_letter_code
_entity_poly.pdbx_strand_id
1 'polypeptide(L)'
;MILSGRARLGLRTIALAYLGILVALPVGLIIVRAFGDGVGAFWAQITTPAAISALSLSVLIVVIVVPLNVVFGVATAIALVRGRMPGKGLVQAIVDLPFAVSPIVVGVSLILLWGSAGWFGFLDDAGFKVIFALPGMVLATIFVTLPFVVREVEPVLHEIGDEQEQA
;
A
#
# COMPACT_ATOMS: atom_id res chain seq x y z
N MET A 1 19.58 -37.42 -4.53
CA MET A 1 18.84 -38.02 -3.40
C MET A 1 17.35 -37.83 -3.65
N ILE A 2 16.71 -38.80 -4.31
CA ILE A 2 15.31 -38.68 -4.77
C ILE A 2 14.41 -39.19 -3.64
N LEU A 3 13.81 -38.26 -2.88
CA LEU A 3 12.82 -38.59 -1.85
C LEU A 3 11.66 -39.40 -2.46
N SER A 4 11.28 -40.50 -1.80
CA SER A 4 10.13 -41.32 -2.18
C SER A 4 8.85 -40.48 -2.23
N GLY A 5 7.90 -40.82 -3.13
CA GLY A 5 6.67 -40.04 -3.30
C GLY A 5 5.90 -39.82 -1.99
N ARG A 6 5.92 -40.82 -1.09
CA ARG A 6 5.35 -40.73 0.26
C ARG A 6 6.08 -39.76 1.16
N ALA A 7 7.42 -39.73 1.13
CA ALA A 7 8.21 -38.77 1.90
C ALA A 7 7.98 -37.32 1.41
N ARG A 8 7.85 -37.13 0.08
CA ARG A 8 7.51 -35.82 -0.50
C ARG A 8 6.14 -35.32 -0.07
N LEU A 9 5.12 -36.19 -0.07
CA LEU A 9 3.79 -35.82 0.44
C LEU A 9 3.85 -35.48 1.94
N GLY A 10 4.48 -36.32 2.77
CA GLY A 10 4.61 -36.07 4.20
C GLY A 10 5.30 -34.74 4.53
N LEU A 11 6.41 -34.43 3.85
CA LEU A 11 7.09 -33.13 3.99
C LEU A 11 6.21 -31.96 3.60
N ARG A 12 5.43 -32.07 2.50
CA ARG A 12 4.49 -31.03 2.09
C ARG A 12 3.37 -30.83 3.12
N THR A 13 2.79 -31.91 3.64
CA THR A 13 1.72 -31.82 4.63
C THR A 13 2.21 -31.17 5.93
N ILE A 14 3.41 -31.55 6.39
CA ILE A 14 4.03 -30.94 7.58
C ILE A 14 4.35 -29.47 7.34
N ALA A 15 4.93 -29.11 6.19
CA ALA A 15 5.22 -27.72 5.85
C ALA A 15 3.95 -26.86 5.77
N LEU A 16 2.90 -27.36 5.12
CA LEU A 16 1.61 -26.68 5.03
C LEU A 16 0.92 -26.57 6.39
N ALA A 17 0.96 -27.62 7.22
CA ALA A 17 0.41 -27.58 8.57
C ALA A 17 1.17 -26.58 9.45
N TYR A 18 2.50 -26.54 9.36
CA TYR A 18 3.33 -25.59 10.09
C TYR A 18 3.03 -24.14 9.69
N LEU A 19 3.02 -23.83 8.38
CA LEU A 19 2.65 -22.50 7.88
C LEU A 19 1.22 -22.14 8.26
N GLY A 20 0.30 -23.10 8.15
CA GLY A 20 -1.09 -22.94 8.55
C GLY A 20 -1.23 -22.57 10.02
N ILE A 21 -0.55 -23.29 10.92
CA ILE A 21 -0.56 -22.98 12.36
C ILE A 21 0.10 -21.62 12.63
N LEU A 22 1.22 -21.34 11.98
CA LEU A 22 1.98 -20.09 12.18
C LEU A 22 1.15 -18.85 11.83
N VAL A 23 0.25 -18.93 10.86
CA VAL A 23 -0.67 -17.84 10.48
C VAL A 23 -1.99 -17.91 11.26
N ALA A 24 -2.60 -19.08 11.35
CA ALA A 24 -3.93 -19.23 11.94
C ALA A 24 -3.93 -18.99 13.46
N LEU A 25 -2.85 -19.35 14.16
CA LEU A 25 -2.77 -19.18 15.61
C LEU A 25 -2.79 -17.70 16.05
N PRO A 26 -1.92 -16.79 15.55
CA PRO A 26 -2.00 -15.38 15.94
C PRO A 26 -3.31 -14.72 15.50
N VAL A 27 -3.82 -15.04 14.31
CA VAL A 27 -5.11 -14.49 13.84
C VAL A 27 -6.27 -14.99 14.72
N GLY A 28 -6.30 -16.27 15.05
CA GLY A 28 -7.28 -16.85 15.96
C GLY A 28 -7.21 -16.23 17.35
N LEU A 29 -6.00 -16.00 17.88
CA LEU A 29 -5.80 -15.31 19.15
C LEU A 29 -6.32 -13.87 19.10
N ILE A 30 -6.08 -13.12 18.02
CA ILE A 30 -6.63 -11.76 17.86
C ILE A 30 -8.15 -11.79 17.90
N ILE A 31 -8.79 -12.73 17.20
CA ILE A 31 -10.25 -12.87 17.19
C ILE A 31 -10.77 -13.19 18.60
N VAL A 32 -10.21 -14.21 19.26
CA VAL A 32 -10.63 -14.60 20.62
C VAL A 32 -10.45 -13.45 21.61
N ARG A 33 -9.36 -12.69 21.50
CA ARG A 33 -9.12 -11.50 22.34
C ARG A 33 -10.07 -10.36 22.03
N ALA A 34 -10.37 -10.10 20.76
CA ALA A 34 -11.30 -9.05 20.35
C ALA A 34 -12.73 -9.29 20.85
N PHE A 35 -13.15 -10.56 20.94
CA PHE A 35 -14.48 -10.95 21.43
C PHE A 35 -14.47 -11.47 22.89
N GLY A 36 -13.33 -11.38 23.59
CA GLY A 36 -13.16 -11.96 24.92
C GLY A 36 -14.11 -11.38 25.97
N ASP A 37 -14.38 -10.09 25.88
CA ASP A 37 -15.32 -9.36 26.77
C ASP A 37 -16.77 -9.38 26.23
N GLY A 38 -17.04 -10.21 25.23
CA GLY A 38 -18.33 -10.34 24.55
C GLY A 38 -18.53 -9.39 23.37
N VAL A 39 -19.52 -9.70 22.54
CA VAL A 39 -19.84 -8.94 21.31
C VAL A 39 -20.27 -7.49 21.63
N GLY A 40 -20.91 -7.28 22.79
CA GLY A 40 -21.31 -5.94 23.24
C GLY A 40 -20.12 -5.03 23.55
N ALA A 41 -19.06 -5.56 24.18
CA ALA A 41 -17.84 -4.81 24.44
C ALA A 41 -17.10 -4.47 23.15
N PHE A 42 -17.01 -5.41 22.20
CA PHE A 42 -16.47 -5.15 20.86
C PHE A 42 -17.21 -4.01 20.16
N TRP A 43 -18.55 -4.07 20.14
CA TRP A 43 -19.37 -3.03 19.51
C TRP A 43 -19.14 -1.67 20.17
N ALA A 44 -19.11 -1.63 21.51
CA ALA A 44 -18.84 -0.41 22.25
C ALA A 44 -17.49 0.22 21.86
N GLN A 45 -16.44 -0.58 21.72
CA GLN A 45 -15.10 -0.11 21.33
C GLN A 45 -15.07 0.50 19.92
N ILE A 46 -15.71 -0.16 18.94
CA ILE A 46 -15.71 0.36 17.55
C ILE A 46 -16.66 1.56 17.37
N THR A 47 -17.66 1.72 18.24
CA THR A 47 -18.56 2.88 18.25
C THR A 47 -18.05 4.07 19.08
N THR A 48 -16.84 3.98 19.65
CA THR A 48 -16.27 5.14 20.34
C THR A 48 -16.09 6.31 19.37
N PRO A 49 -16.26 7.57 19.82
CA PRO A 49 -16.08 8.75 18.95
C PRO A 49 -14.71 8.78 18.26
N ALA A 50 -13.66 8.31 18.95
CA ALA A 50 -12.31 8.21 18.40
C ALA A 50 -12.22 7.17 17.28
N ALA A 51 -12.79 5.97 17.48
CA ALA A 51 -12.79 4.92 16.45
C ALA A 51 -13.58 5.35 15.21
N ILE A 52 -14.77 5.94 15.39
CA ILE A 52 -15.59 6.43 14.28
C ILE A 52 -14.87 7.55 13.52
N SER A 53 -14.22 8.48 14.22
CA SER A 53 -13.42 9.54 13.59
C SER A 53 -12.26 8.97 12.78
N ALA A 54 -11.51 8.01 13.34
CA ALA A 54 -10.40 7.36 12.64
C ALA A 54 -10.85 6.57 11.40
N LEU A 55 -11.98 5.84 11.50
CA LEU A 55 -12.57 5.12 10.38
C LEU A 55 -13.07 6.08 9.29
N SER A 56 -13.77 7.15 9.68
CA SER A 56 -14.28 8.16 8.73
C SER A 56 -13.13 8.86 7.99
N LEU A 57 -12.06 9.21 8.71
CA LEU A 57 -10.85 9.79 8.13
C LEU A 57 -10.17 8.81 7.16
N SER A 58 -10.09 7.53 7.52
CA SER A 58 -9.52 6.49 6.65
C SER A 58 -10.33 6.34 5.36
N VAL A 59 -11.66 6.29 5.46
CA VAL A 59 -12.56 6.24 4.29
C VAL A 59 -12.39 7.49 3.42
N LEU A 60 -12.31 8.68 4.02
CA LEU A 60 -12.09 9.92 3.29
C LEU A 60 -10.75 9.90 2.53
N ILE A 61 -9.69 9.41 3.15
CA ILE A 61 -8.38 9.23 2.49
C ILE A 61 -8.53 8.26 1.31
N VAL A 62 -9.18 7.11 1.49
CA VAL A 62 -9.40 6.13 0.41
C VAL A 62 -10.16 6.73 -0.76
N VAL A 63 -11.23 7.48 -0.50
CA VAL A 63 -12.05 8.15 -1.52
C VAL A 63 -11.23 9.12 -2.38
N ILE A 64 -10.21 9.77 -1.80
CA ILE A 64 -9.32 10.68 -2.51
C ILE A 64 -8.19 9.92 -3.22
N VAL A 65 -7.54 9.01 -2.51
CA VAL A 65 -6.33 8.32 -2.97
C VAL A 65 -6.62 7.36 -4.11
N VAL A 66 -7.73 6.61 -4.05
CA VAL A 66 -8.04 5.59 -5.06
C VAL A 66 -8.21 6.20 -6.46
N PRO A 67 -9.05 7.23 -6.69
CA PRO A 67 -9.15 7.87 -8.00
C PRO A 67 -7.83 8.45 -8.48
N LEU A 68 -7.05 9.09 -7.60
CA LEU A 68 -5.75 9.65 -7.97
C LEU A 68 -4.78 8.55 -8.39
N ASN A 69 -4.71 7.45 -7.64
CA ASN A 69 -3.87 6.31 -7.98
C ASN A 69 -4.29 5.65 -9.29
N VAL A 70 -5.59 5.55 -9.56
CA VAL A 70 -6.08 5.03 -10.84
C VAL A 70 -5.64 5.94 -11.98
N VAL A 71 -5.92 7.24 -11.89
CA VAL A 71 -5.59 8.20 -12.95
C VAL A 71 -4.09 8.26 -13.19
N PHE A 72 -3.30 8.51 -12.14
CA PHE A 72 -1.85 8.66 -12.27
C PHE A 72 -1.15 7.33 -12.49
N GLY A 73 -1.52 6.27 -11.77
CA GLY A 73 -0.91 4.96 -11.90
C GLY A 73 -1.12 4.34 -13.28
N VAL A 74 -2.34 4.40 -13.83
CA VAL A 74 -2.62 3.92 -15.19
C VAL A 74 -1.91 4.79 -16.22
N ALA A 75 -1.93 6.12 -16.08
CA ALA A 75 -1.22 7.01 -17.00
C ALA A 75 0.29 6.75 -17.01
N THR A 76 0.89 6.55 -15.83
CA THR A 76 2.31 6.19 -15.70
C THR A 76 2.60 4.82 -16.31
N ALA A 77 1.76 3.81 -16.08
CA ALA A 77 1.93 2.49 -16.68
C ALA A 77 1.90 2.55 -18.22
N ILE A 78 0.92 3.27 -18.79
CA ILE A 78 0.83 3.48 -20.24
C ILE A 78 2.07 4.21 -20.77
N ALA A 79 2.51 5.28 -20.08
CA ALA A 79 3.69 6.04 -20.47
C ALA A 79 4.97 5.19 -20.41
N LEU A 80 5.09 4.29 -19.44
CA LEU A 80 6.22 3.37 -19.34
C LEU A 80 6.17 2.28 -20.43
N VAL A 81 5.02 1.66 -20.68
CA VAL A 81 4.89 0.58 -21.67
C VAL A 81 5.05 1.11 -23.09
N ARG A 82 4.28 2.14 -23.46
CA ARG A 82 4.16 2.65 -24.84
C ARG A 82 5.14 3.79 -25.15
N GLY A 83 5.64 4.50 -24.14
CA GLY A 83 6.50 5.67 -24.33
C GLY A 83 7.93 5.30 -24.74
N ARG A 84 8.36 5.78 -25.91
CA ARG A 84 9.78 5.75 -26.34
C ARG A 84 10.56 6.95 -25.77
N MET A 85 10.54 7.12 -24.45
CA MET A 85 11.14 8.30 -23.80
C MET A 85 12.60 8.03 -23.38
N PRO A 86 13.57 8.90 -23.74
CA PRO A 86 14.92 8.84 -23.18
C PRO A 86 14.86 9.26 -21.70
N GLY A 87 14.94 8.28 -20.80
CA GLY A 87 14.75 8.49 -19.35
C GLY A 87 13.75 7.55 -18.68
N LYS A 88 13.15 6.61 -19.43
CA LYS A 88 12.24 5.57 -18.90
C LYS A 88 12.79 4.88 -17.65
N GLY A 89 14.08 4.53 -17.62
CA GLY A 89 14.71 3.89 -16.47
C GLY A 89 14.71 4.75 -15.20
N LEU A 90 14.81 6.08 -15.32
CA LEU A 90 14.74 6.98 -14.17
C LEU A 90 13.31 7.05 -13.61
N VAL A 91 12.30 7.15 -14.49
CA VAL A 91 10.90 7.14 -14.07
C VAL A 91 10.55 5.82 -13.38
N GLN A 92 11.00 4.70 -13.96
CA GLN A 92 10.82 3.37 -13.35
C GLN A 92 11.51 3.27 -11.98
N ALA A 93 12.74 3.78 -11.84
CA ALA A 93 13.43 3.82 -10.56
C ALA A 93 12.69 4.67 -9.51
N ILE A 94 12.11 5.81 -9.91
CA ILE A 94 11.29 6.64 -9.01
C ILE A 94 10.02 5.91 -8.57
N VAL A 95 9.35 5.22 -9.50
CA VAL A 95 8.16 4.41 -9.19
C VAL A 95 8.50 3.25 -8.28
N ASP A 96 9.64 2.60 -8.45
CA ASP A 96 10.07 1.46 -7.62
C ASP A 96 10.72 1.88 -6.29
N LEU A 97 11.05 3.16 -6.13
CA LEU A 97 11.70 3.71 -4.93
C LEU A 97 10.98 3.36 -3.62
N PRO A 98 9.64 3.42 -3.52
CA PRO A 98 8.92 3.07 -2.29
C PRO A 98 9.11 1.61 -1.86
N PHE A 99 9.45 0.70 -2.78
CA PHE A 99 9.75 -0.70 -2.47
C PHE A 99 11.19 -0.92 -2.00
N ALA A 100 12.11 -0.10 -2.47
CA ALA A 100 13.51 -0.16 -2.07
C ALA A 100 13.75 0.47 -0.69
N VAL A 101 12.85 1.35 -0.24
CA VAL A 101 13.00 2.14 0.98
C VAL A 101 12.10 1.61 2.10
N SER A 102 12.62 1.57 3.33
CA SER A 102 11.81 1.20 4.50
C SER A 102 10.66 2.19 4.71
N PRO A 103 9.43 1.72 5.06
CA PRO A 103 8.31 2.61 5.36
C PRO A 103 8.62 3.67 6.43
N ILE A 104 9.49 3.34 7.39
CA ILE A 104 9.93 4.28 8.42
C ILE A 104 10.73 5.43 7.79
N VAL A 105 11.61 5.13 6.84
CA VAL A 105 12.42 6.14 6.15
C VAL A 105 11.51 7.06 5.32
N VAL A 106 10.49 6.51 4.66
CA VAL A 106 9.47 7.31 3.93
C VAL A 106 8.79 8.30 4.88
N GLY A 107 8.35 7.83 6.06
CA GLY A 107 7.74 8.68 7.08
C GLY A 107 8.66 9.81 7.54
N VAL A 108 9.93 9.48 7.84
CA VAL A 108 10.93 10.48 8.25
C VAL A 108 11.23 11.45 7.11
N SER A 109 11.36 11.00 5.87
CA SER A 109 11.57 11.86 4.71
C SER A 109 10.42 12.85 4.51
N LEU A 110 9.17 12.42 4.69
CA LEU A 110 8.03 13.33 4.66
C LEU A 110 8.08 14.36 5.80
N ILE A 111 8.54 13.96 6.99
CA ILE A 111 8.77 14.89 8.11
C ILE A 111 9.85 15.92 7.80
N LEU A 112 10.97 15.51 7.21
CA LEU A 112 12.03 16.42 6.84
C LEU A 112 11.65 17.34 5.68
N LEU A 113 10.76 16.90 4.79
CA LEU A 113 10.35 17.66 3.62
C LEU A 113 9.23 18.65 3.93
N TRP A 114 8.19 18.21 4.66
CA TRP A 114 6.94 18.93 4.93
C TRP A 114 6.78 19.40 6.38
N GLY A 115 7.73 19.09 7.26
CA GLY A 115 7.75 19.66 8.62
C GLY A 115 8.03 21.16 8.61
N SER A 116 7.77 21.83 9.73
CA SER A 116 7.98 23.27 9.89
C SER A 116 9.44 23.72 9.65
N ALA A 117 10.41 22.85 9.93
CA ALA A 117 11.83 23.08 9.64
C ALA A 117 12.29 22.50 8.28
N GLY A 118 11.35 22.00 7.46
CA GLY A 118 11.63 21.36 6.18
C GLY A 118 11.69 22.34 5.01
N TRP A 119 12.04 21.82 3.82
CA TRP A 119 12.12 22.63 2.60
C TRP A 119 10.78 23.29 2.22
N PHE A 120 9.65 22.67 2.56
CA PHE A 120 8.31 23.22 2.35
C PHE A 120 7.69 23.80 3.63
N GLY A 121 8.49 24.07 4.68
CA GLY A 121 8.02 24.63 5.95
C GLY A 121 7.29 25.97 5.81
N PHE A 122 7.60 26.75 4.76
CA PHE A 122 6.90 28.01 4.47
C PHE A 122 5.40 27.84 4.18
N LEU A 123 4.93 26.65 3.78
CA LEU A 123 3.49 26.39 3.64
C LEU A 123 2.79 26.26 5.00
N ASP A 124 3.51 25.79 6.03
CA ASP A 124 2.99 25.73 7.40
C ASP A 124 2.81 27.15 7.95
N ASP A 125 3.76 28.05 7.67
CA ASP A 125 3.66 29.48 8.00
C ASP A 125 2.50 30.17 7.26
N ALA A 126 2.15 29.69 6.07
CA ALA A 126 0.98 30.15 5.30
C ALA A 126 -0.36 29.53 5.78
N GLY A 127 -0.33 28.73 6.85
CA GLY A 127 -1.51 28.08 7.44
C GLY A 127 -1.90 26.73 6.82
N PHE A 128 -1.14 26.24 5.84
CA PHE A 128 -1.37 24.94 5.21
C PHE A 128 -0.55 23.85 5.91
N LYS A 129 -1.13 23.29 6.98
CA LYS A 129 -0.57 22.11 7.64
C LYS A 129 -0.67 20.91 6.73
N VAL A 130 0.46 20.50 6.16
CA VAL A 130 0.54 19.26 5.37
C VAL A 130 0.88 18.09 6.26
N ILE A 131 1.84 18.26 7.17
CA ILE A 131 2.26 17.19 8.05
C ILE A 131 1.31 16.98 9.22
N PHE A 132 1.04 15.72 9.57
CA PHE A 132 0.03 15.30 10.56
C PHE A 132 -1.40 15.75 10.25
N ALA A 133 -1.67 16.14 9.00
CA ALA A 133 -2.99 16.53 8.51
C ALA A 133 -3.40 15.67 7.30
N LEU A 134 -4.65 15.83 6.87
CA LEU A 134 -5.23 15.07 5.77
C LEU A 134 -4.38 15.09 4.50
N PRO A 135 -3.82 16.25 4.04
CA PRO A 135 -2.99 16.28 2.83
C PRO A 135 -1.74 15.40 2.94
N GLY A 136 -1.04 15.41 4.08
CA GLY A 136 0.15 14.58 4.29
C GLY A 136 -0.17 13.10 4.32
N MET A 137 -1.30 12.71 4.93
CA MET A 137 -1.76 11.31 4.93
C MET A 137 -2.12 10.84 3.51
N VAL A 138 -2.77 11.69 2.71
CA VAL A 138 -3.08 11.40 1.30
C VAL A 138 -1.80 11.25 0.48
N LEU A 139 -0.85 12.18 0.59
CA LEU A 139 0.43 12.14 -0.11
C LEU A 139 1.26 10.90 0.25
N ALA A 140 1.37 10.59 1.54
CA ALA A 140 2.08 9.41 2.02
C ALA A 140 1.46 8.13 1.44
N THR A 141 0.12 8.06 1.45
CA THR A 141 -0.61 6.90 0.93
C THR A 141 -0.39 6.74 -0.56
N ILE A 142 -0.55 7.80 -1.37
CA ILE A 142 -0.30 7.77 -2.83
C ILE A 142 1.13 7.31 -3.12
N PHE A 143 2.11 7.87 -2.42
CA PHE A 143 3.52 7.52 -2.61
C PHE A 143 3.78 6.01 -2.41
N VAL A 144 3.16 5.40 -1.40
CA VAL A 144 3.33 3.96 -1.14
C VAL A 144 2.48 3.10 -2.08
N THR A 145 1.30 3.57 -2.50
CA THR A 145 0.30 2.73 -3.20
C THR A 145 0.36 2.83 -4.73
N LEU A 146 0.79 3.96 -5.29
CA LEU A 146 0.94 4.17 -6.73
C LEU A 146 1.80 3.10 -7.43
N PRO A 147 2.95 2.66 -6.88
CA PRO A 147 3.79 1.65 -7.51
C PRO A 147 3.09 0.31 -7.71
N PHE A 148 2.16 -0.04 -6.81
CA PHE A 148 1.37 -1.26 -6.95
C PHE A 148 0.42 -1.18 -8.14
N VAL A 149 -0.24 -0.04 -8.35
CA VAL A 149 -1.12 0.16 -9.52
C VAL A 149 -0.32 0.03 -10.82
N VAL A 150 0.86 0.65 -10.88
CA VAL A 150 1.72 0.56 -12.07
C VAL A 150 2.12 -0.89 -12.35
N ARG A 151 2.55 -1.64 -11.32
CA ARG A 151 3.00 -3.03 -11.47
C ARG A 151 1.90 -4.03 -11.79
N GLU A 152 0.65 -3.75 -11.46
CA GLU A 152 -0.49 -4.58 -11.87
C GLU A 152 -0.94 -4.25 -13.30
N VAL A 153 -0.86 -2.98 -13.71
CA VAL A 153 -1.33 -2.54 -15.04
C VAL A 153 -0.28 -2.80 -16.14
N GLU A 154 1.01 -2.63 -15.85
CA GLU A 154 2.10 -2.80 -16.82
C GLU A 154 2.12 -4.19 -17.48
N PRO A 155 2.04 -5.32 -16.76
CA PRO A 155 1.99 -6.65 -17.37
C PRO A 155 0.75 -6.86 -18.24
N VAL A 156 -0.40 -6.34 -17.79
CA VAL A 156 -1.67 -6.44 -18.53
C VAL A 156 -1.59 -5.70 -19.86
N LEU A 157 -1.00 -4.50 -19.87
CA LEU A 157 -0.79 -3.73 -21.11
C LEU A 157 0.16 -4.45 -22.08
N HIS A 158 1.20 -5.13 -21.56
CA HIS A 158 2.09 -5.94 -22.38
C HIS A 158 1.40 -7.16 -22.99
N GLU A 159 0.44 -7.78 -22.28
CA GLU A 159 -0.28 -8.96 -22.73
C GLU A 159 -1.35 -8.64 -23.79
N ILE A 160 -2.04 -7.49 -23.66
CA ILE A 160 -3.03 -7.02 -24.65
C ILE A 160 -2.36 -6.61 -25.97
N GLY A 161 -1.10 -6.14 -25.92
CA GLY A 161 -0.37 -5.65 -27.09
C GLY A 161 -0.92 -4.32 -27.63
N ASP A 162 -0.35 -3.85 -28.74
CA ASP A 162 -0.72 -2.57 -29.38
C ASP A 162 -1.67 -2.74 -30.58
N GLU A 163 -2.12 -3.96 -30.87
CA GLU A 163 -2.84 -4.28 -32.12
C GLU A 163 -4.19 -3.55 -32.23
N GLN A 164 -4.89 -3.32 -31.11
CA GLN A 164 -6.18 -2.60 -31.12
C GLN A 164 -6.03 -1.06 -31.13
N GLU A 165 -4.86 -0.51 -30.76
CA GLU A 165 -4.63 0.94 -30.82
C GLU A 165 -4.03 1.39 -32.17
N GLN A 166 -3.49 0.46 -32.96
CA GLN A 166 -2.94 0.73 -34.29
C GLN A 166 -3.94 0.45 -35.44
N ALA A 167 -5.15 -0.05 -35.13
CA ALA A 167 -6.23 -0.31 -36.09
C ALA A 167 -7.18 0.89 -36.21
#